data_AF-A0A355TX35-F1
#
_entry.id   AF-A0A355TX35-F1
#
_cell.length_a   1.000
_cell.length_b   1.000
_cell.length_c   1.000
_cell.angle_alpha   90.00
_cell.angle_beta   90.00
_cell.angle_gamma   90.00
#
_symmetry.space_group_name_H-M   'P 1'
#
loop_
_entity.id
_entity.type
_entity.pdbx_description
1 polymer ?
#
loop_
_entity_poly.entity_id
_entity_poly.type
_entity_poly.pdbx_seq_one_letter_code
_entity_poly.pdbx_strand_id
1 'polypeptide(L)'
;MLITILKVILTVILVPIKVIFFIFAYIIRIITYLLHLLLYSLSVPFEAIGSIVSSILVLGSIGATVFIVNQISSGETPLSTGVFLIVGMWITSILLILFSIALEEIADALLSFGELMTDWAKANWFAFW
;
A
#
# COMPACT_ATOMS: atom_id res chain seq x y z
N MET A 1 -25.06 -44.54 -33.52
CA MET A 1 -25.56 -44.73 -32.14
C MET A 1 -24.47 -44.48 -31.09
N LEU A 2 -23.31 -45.13 -31.17
CA LEU A 2 -22.20 -44.96 -30.21
C LEU A 2 -21.68 -43.51 -30.09
N ILE A 3 -21.49 -42.80 -31.21
CA ILE A 3 -21.03 -41.40 -31.25
C ILE A 3 -22.03 -40.45 -30.57
N THR A 4 -23.32 -40.72 -30.71
CA THR A 4 -24.39 -39.92 -30.10
C THR A 4 -24.40 -40.09 -28.58
N ILE A 5 -24.26 -41.33 -28.10
CA ILE A 5 -24.18 -41.64 -26.67
C ILE A 5 -22.93 -41.01 -26.04
N LEU A 6 -21.78 -41.10 -26.72
CA LEU A 6 -20.53 -40.49 -26.27
C LEU A 6 -20.64 -38.96 -26.19
N LYS A 7 -21.27 -38.31 -27.19
CA LYS A 7 -21.54 -36.86 -27.15
C LYS A 7 -22.44 -36.47 -25.99
N VAL A 8 -23.48 -37.25 -25.69
CA VAL A 8 -24.39 -36.97 -24.58
C VAL A 8 -23.67 -37.09 -23.24
N ILE A 9 -22.92 -38.16 -23.01
CA ILE A 9 -22.14 -38.36 -21.78
C ILE A 9 -21.11 -37.24 -21.60
N LEU A 10 -20.39 -36.90 -22.68
CA LEU A 10 -19.41 -35.83 -22.67
C LEU A 10 -20.06 -34.47 -22.37
N THR A 11 -21.26 -34.19 -22.88
CA THR A 11 -21.99 -32.94 -22.61
C THR A 11 -22.48 -32.89 -21.17
N VAL A 12 -23.04 -33.99 -20.66
CA VAL A 12 -23.55 -34.08 -19.28
C VAL A 12 -22.41 -33.94 -18.24
N ILE A 13 -21.18 -34.29 -18.59
CA ILE A 13 -20.02 -34.14 -17.70
C ILE A 13 -19.31 -32.79 -17.89
N LEU A 14 -19.09 -32.37 -19.13
CA LEU A 14 -18.37 -31.12 -19.42
C LEU A 14 -19.17 -29.87 -19.02
N VAL A 15 -20.50 -29.88 -19.18
CA VAL A 15 -21.32 -28.70 -18.87
C VAL A 15 -21.28 -28.36 -17.37
N PRO A 16 -21.50 -29.30 -16.43
CA PRO A 16 -21.36 -29.01 -14.99
C PRO A 16 -19.95 -28.59 -14.60
N ILE A 17 -18.91 -29.21 -15.18
CA ILE A 17 -17.51 -28.83 -14.91
C ILE A 17 -17.27 -27.38 -15.35
N LYS A 18 -17.75 -26.98 -16.53
CA LYS A 18 -17.67 -25.60 -17.01
C LYS A 18 -18.40 -24.63 -16.08
N VAL A 19 -19.59 -25.00 -15.59
CA VAL A 19 -20.36 -24.17 -14.66
C VAL A 19 -19.64 -23.99 -13.32
N ILE A 20 -19.11 -25.07 -12.73
CA ILE A 20 -18.34 -25.01 -11.47
C ILE A 20 -17.10 -24.12 -11.66
N PHE A 21 -16.39 -24.31 -12.77
CA PHE A 21 -15.23 -23.49 -13.10
C PHE A 21 -15.60 -22.00 -13.21
N PHE A 22 -16.74 -21.69 -13.83
CA PHE A 22 -17.26 -20.32 -13.96
C PHE A 22 -17.57 -19.70 -12.60
N ILE A 23 -18.17 -20.47 -11.69
CA ILE A 23 -18.45 -20.04 -10.32
C ILE A 23 -17.14 -19.71 -9.59
N PHE A 24 -16.14 -20.59 -9.68
CA PHE A 24 -14.82 -20.34 -9.07
C PHE A 24 -14.13 -19.10 -9.63
N ALA A 25 -14.10 -18.94 -10.96
CA ALA A 25 -13.50 -17.78 -11.61
C ALA A 25 -14.20 -16.48 -11.22
N TYR A 26 -15.53 -16.49 -11.12
CA TYR A 26 -16.32 -15.34 -10.68
C TYR A 26 -16.05 -14.99 -9.21
N ILE A 27 -15.94 -15.97 -8.32
CA ILE A 27 -15.59 -15.77 -6.91
C ILE A 27 -14.19 -15.15 -6.80
N ILE A 28 -13.20 -15.68 -7.53
CA ILE A 28 -11.83 -15.15 -7.54
C ILE A 28 -11.83 -13.68 -7.98
N ARG A 29 -12.59 -13.32 -9.02
CA ARG A 29 -12.72 -11.94 -9.49
C ARG A 29 -13.32 -11.00 -8.42
N ILE A 30 -14.33 -11.45 -7.69
CA ILE A 30 -14.91 -10.66 -6.60
C ILE A 30 -13.86 -10.46 -5.50
N ILE A 31 -13.13 -11.50 -5.13
CA ILE A 31 -12.09 -11.44 -4.09
C ILE A 31 -10.97 -10.48 -4.52
N THR A 32 -10.48 -10.56 -5.76
CA THR A 32 -9.41 -9.66 -6.23
C THR A 32 -9.88 -8.20 -6.28
N TYR A 33 -11.12 -7.95 -6.72
CA TYR A 33 -11.69 -6.61 -6.71
C TYR A 33 -11.84 -6.05 -5.29
N LEU A 34 -12.35 -6.86 -4.35
CA LEU A 34 -12.46 -6.47 -2.94
C LEU A 34 -11.09 -6.22 -2.31
N LEU A 35 -10.09 -7.03 -2.64
CA LEU A 35 -8.73 -6.85 -2.18
C LEU A 35 -8.13 -5.53 -2.70
N HIS A 36 -8.29 -5.23 -3.99
CA HIS A 36 -7.83 -3.97 -4.56
C HIS A 36 -8.52 -2.76 -3.92
N LEU A 37 -9.84 -2.83 -3.69
CA LEU A 37 -10.59 -1.78 -2.99
C LEU A 37 -10.11 -1.58 -1.54
N LEU A 38 -9.82 -2.66 -0.83
CA LEU A 38 -9.26 -2.62 0.53
C LEU A 38 -7.89 -1.93 0.53
N LEU A 39 -7.00 -2.34 -0.37
CA LEU A 39 -5.65 -1.77 -0.48
C LEU A 39 -5.70 -0.29 -0.85
N TYR A 40 -6.58 0.10 -1.78
CA TYR A 40 -6.83 1.51 -2.13
C TYR A 40 -7.34 2.31 -0.93
N SER A 41 -8.34 1.80 -0.22
CA SER A 41 -8.87 2.46 0.97
C SER A 41 -7.86 2.61 2.10
N LEU A 42 -6.84 1.75 2.15
CA LEU A 42 -5.72 1.87 3.09
C LEU A 42 -4.69 2.88 2.57
N SER A 43 -4.31 2.88 1.29
CA SER A 43 -3.27 3.77 0.75
C SER A 43 -3.54 5.27 0.97
N VAL A 44 -4.76 5.73 0.66
CA VAL A 44 -5.15 7.16 0.73
C VAL A 44 -4.93 7.79 2.11
N PRO A 45 -5.41 7.21 3.23
CA PRO A 45 -5.13 7.78 4.54
C PRO A 45 -3.65 7.70 4.92
N PHE A 46 -2.90 6.69 4.47
CA PHE A 46 -1.45 6.59 4.76
C PHE A 46 -0.67 7.74 4.09
N GLU A 47 -0.97 8.06 2.83
CA GLU A 47 -0.35 9.19 2.11
C GLU A 47 -0.65 10.53 2.80
N ALA A 48 -1.93 10.77 3.12
CA ALA A 48 -2.37 11.99 3.80
C ALA A 48 -1.73 12.13 5.20
N ILE A 49 -1.66 11.04 5.97
CA ILE A 49 -1.03 11.04 7.30
C ILE A 49 0.47 11.28 7.16
N GLY A 50 1.15 10.64 6.21
CA GLY A 50 2.58 10.81 5.95
C GLY A 50 2.94 12.28 5.66
N SER A 51 2.15 12.95 4.82
CA SER A 51 2.32 14.37 4.49
C SER A 51 2.11 15.30 5.70
N ILE A 52 1.06 15.07 6.49
CA ILE A 52 0.77 15.86 7.70
C ILE A 52 1.85 15.66 8.76
N VAL A 53 2.24 14.42 9.03
CA VAL A 53 3.28 14.08 10.01
C VAL A 53 4.62 14.71 9.62
N SER A 54 5.01 14.60 8.36
CA SER A 54 6.24 15.21 7.84
C SER A 54 6.24 16.72 8.02
N SER A 55 5.11 17.37 7.72
CA SER A 55 4.95 18.83 7.88
C SER A 55 5.06 19.26 9.35
N ILE A 56 4.40 18.53 10.26
CA ILE A 56 4.48 18.80 11.71
C ILE A 56 5.90 18.61 12.23
N LEU A 57 6.61 17.57 11.78
CA LEU A 57 7.99 17.32 12.18
C LEU A 57 8.93 18.44 11.75
N VAL A 58 8.79 18.94 10.51
CA VAL A 58 9.60 20.06 10.02
C VAL A 58 9.31 21.33 10.82
N LEU A 59 8.03 21.67 11.02
CA LEU A 59 7.63 22.85 11.79
C LEU A 59 8.09 22.77 13.25
N GLY A 60 7.93 21.60 13.87
CA GLY A 60 8.39 21.33 15.23
C GLY A 60 9.90 21.50 15.35
N SER A 61 10.67 20.97 14.41
CA SER A 61 12.12 21.09 14.40
C SER A 61 12.61 22.51 14.16
N ILE A 62 11.94 23.30 13.32
CA ILE A 62 12.24 24.72 13.16
C ILE A 62 11.97 25.46 14.47
N GLY A 63 10.78 25.28 15.06
CA GLY A 63 10.40 25.95 16.31
C GLY A 63 11.35 25.62 17.47
N ALA A 64 11.68 24.34 17.64
CA ALA A 64 12.63 23.91 18.66
C ALA A 64 14.06 24.39 18.37
N THR A 65 14.47 24.49 17.10
CA THR A 65 15.77 25.10 16.75
C THR A 65 15.81 26.57 17.18
N VAL A 66 14.77 27.36 16.88
CA VAL A 66 14.69 28.77 17.31
C VAL A 66 14.75 28.89 18.84
N PHE A 67 14.02 28.04 19.54
CA PHE A 67 14.04 28.00 21.00
C PHE A 67 15.44 27.69 21.55
N ILE A 68 16.11 26.65 21.03
CA ILE A 68 17.45 26.26 21.47
C ILE A 68 18.49 27.36 21.15
N VAL A 69 18.39 27.99 19.99
CA VAL A 69 19.28 29.11 19.63
C VAL A 69 19.11 30.28 20.60
N ASN A 70 17.87 30.59 21.00
CA ASN A 70 17.62 31.63 21.99
C ASN A 70 18.22 31.28 23.36
N GLN A 71 18.12 30.01 23.78
CA GLN A 71 18.70 29.48 25.01
C GLN A 71 20.24 29.50 25.02
N ILE A 72 20.87 29.26 23.86
CA ILE A 72 22.32 29.45 23.69
C ILE A 72 22.66 30.94 23.82
N SER A 73 21.88 31.80 23.17
CA SER A 73 22.11 33.25 23.18
C SER A 73 21.91 33.88 24.56
N SER A 74 21.01 33.35 25.39
CA SER A 74 20.80 33.81 26.77
C SER A 74 21.82 33.25 27.77
N GLY A 75 22.67 32.32 27.33
CA GLY A 75 23.66 31.63 28.17
C GLY A 75 23.08 30.54 29.07
N GLU A 76 21.78 30.25 28.96
CA GLU A 76 21.10 29.18 29.70
C GLU A 76 21.55 27.79 29.25
N THR A 77 21.99 27.65 27.99
CA THR A 77 22.48 26.39 27.43
C THR A 77 23.88 26.56 26.82
N PRO A 78 24.86 25.69 27.15
CA PRO A 78 26.15 25.68 26.49
C PRO A 78 26.02 25.45 24.97
N LEU A 79 26.83 26.14 24.17
CA LEU A 79 26.81 26.03 22.70
C LEU A 79 26.92 24.58 22.22
N SER A 80 27.84 23.79 22.80
CA SER A 80 28.03 22.38 22.44
C SER A 80 26.78 21.53 22.68
N THR A 81 26.11 21.73 23.81
CA THR A 81 24.86 21.03 24.15
C THR A 81 23.72 21.45 23.23
N GLY A 82 23.55 22.75 23.00
CA GLY A 82 22.48 23.25 22.13
C GLY A 82 22.65 22.81 20.68
N VAL A 83 23.88 22.83 20.14
CA VAL A 83 24.19 22.31 18.80
C VAL A 83 23.91 20.81 18.71
N PHE A 84 24.28 20.02 19.72
CA PHE A 84 23.99 18.58 19.75
C PHE A 84 22.47 18.30 19.73
N LEU A 85 21.69 19.06 20.50
CA LEU A 85 20.23 18.92 20.53
C LEU A 85 19.59 19.27 19.18
N ILE A 86 20.03 20.36 18.54
CA ILE A 86 19.56 20.75 17.20
C ILE A 86 19.86 19.63 16.21
N VAL A 87 21.12 19.19 16.13
CA VAL A 87 21.55 18.15 15.18
C VAL A 87 20.80 16.83 15.42
N GLY A 88 20.69 16.38 16.67
CA GLY A 88 19.98 15.15 17.02
C GLY A 88 18.50 15.18 16.65
N MET A 89 17.84 16.32 16.87
CA MET A 89 16.44 16.51 16.52
C MET A 89 16.23 16.50 15.00
N TRP A 90 17.06 17.22 14.23
CA TRP A 90 16.99 17.21 12.76
C TRP A 90 17.24 15.82 12.17
N ILE A 91 18.20 15.07 12.69
CA ILE A 91 18.45 13.67 12.27
C ILE A 91 17.20 12.82 12.51
N THR A 92 16.58 12.96 13.69
CA THR A 92 15.38 12.18 14.03
C THR A 92 14.20 12.56 13.13
N SER A 93 14.01 13.85 12.82
CA SER A 93 12.99 14.29 11.86
C SER A 93 13.24 13.71 10.47
N ILE A 94 14.47 13.74 9.97
CA ILE A 94 14.83 13.18 8.66
C ILE A 94 14.54 11.67 8.62
N LEU A 95 14.93 10.93 9.67
CA LEU A 95 14.66 9.49 9.75
C LEU A 95 13.15 9.18 9.73
N LEU A 96 12.33 9.96 10.43
CA LEU A 96 10.88 9.77 10.45
C LEU A 96 10.23 10.15 9.11
N ILE A 97 10.74 11.17 8.42
CA ILE A 97 10.29 11.53 7.06
C ILE A 97 10.63 10.40 6.09
N LEU A 98 11.87 9.90 6.10
CA LEU A 98 12.29 8.77 5.26
C LEU A 98 11.48 7.50 5.53
N PHE A 99 11.17 7.23 6.80
CA PHE A 99 10.30 6.12 7.17
C PHE A 99 8.87 6.30 6.61
N SER A 100 8.34 7.53 6.63
CA SER A 100 7.02 7.84 6.06
C SER A 100 7.00 7.63 4.54
N ILE A 101 8.05 8.07 3.83
CA ILE A 101 8.22 7.84 2.39
C ILE A 101 8.30 6.33 2.08
N ALA A 102 9.06 5.57 2.87
CA ALA A 102 9.17 4.13 2.69
C ALA A 102 7.81 3.41 2.88
N LEU A 103 6.96 3.90 3.81
CA LEU A 103 5.61 3.36 3.98
C LEU A 103 4.72 3.64 2.77
N GLU A 104 4.86 4.80 2.14
CA GLU A 104 4.15 5.18 0.92
C GLU A 104 4.56 4.27 -0.25
N GLU A 105 5.86 4.06 -0.47
CA GLU A 105 6.35 3.13 -1.51
C GLU A 105 5.85 1.69 -1.30
N ILE A 106 5.75 1.23 -0.04
CA ILE A 106 5.18 -0.08 0.28
C ILE A 106 3.68 -0.12 -0.05
N ALA A 107 2.94 0.96 0.22
CA ALA A 107 1.53 1.04 -0.12
C ALA A 107 1.31 0.97 -1.64
N ASP A 108 2.11 1.70 -2.42
CA ASP A 108 2.07 1.67 -3.89
C ASP A 108 2.45 0.30 -4.46
N ALA A 109 3.45 -0.37 -3.88
CA ALA A 109 3.81 -1.74 -4.24
C ALA A 109 2.65 -2.72 -3.99
N LEU A 110 1.91 -2.55 -2.90
CA LEU A 110 0.73 -3.36 -2.61
C LEU A 110 -0.42 -3.07 -3.60
N LEU A 111 -0.65 -1.81 -3.95
CA LEU A 111 -1.67 -1.44 -4.95
C LEU A 111 -1.36 -2.04 -6.31
N SER A 112 -0.14 -1.86 -6.80
CA SER A 112 0.30 -2.41 -8.09
C SER A 112 0.23 -3.94 -8.12
N PHE A 113 0.52 -4.61 -7.01
CA PHE A 113 0.28 -6.06 -6.89
C PHE A 113 -1.22 -6.40 -6.99
N GLY A 114 -2.09 -5.63 -6.35
CA GLY A 114 -3.54 -5.79 -6.46
C GLY A 114 -4.06 -5.59 -7.90
N GLU A 115 -3.52 -4.62 -8.62
CA GLU A 115 -3.81 -4.40 -10.06
C GLU A 115 -3.35 -5.59 -10.90
N LEU A 116 -2.12 -6.07 -10.69
CA LEU A 116 -1.58 -7.22 -11.40
C LEU A 116 -2.43 -8.48 -11.19
N MET A 117 -2.88 -8.73 -9.96
CA MET A 117 -3.80 -9.84 -9.65
C MET A 117 -5.16 -9.69 -10.34
N THR A 118 -5.64 -8.45 -10.46
CA THR A 118 -6.89 -8.14 -11.16
C THR A 118 -6.75 -8.36 -12.66
N ASP A 119 -5.63 -7.97 -13.26
CA ASP A 119 -5.36 -8.15 -14.68
C ASP A 119 -5.07 -9.60 -15.05
N TRP A 120 -4.37 -10.35 -14.19
CA TRP A 120 -4.24 -11.80 -14.32
C TRP A 120 -5.60 -12.48 -14.32
N ALA A 121 -6.51 -12.10 -13.43
CA ALA A 121 -7.87 -12.64 -13.38
C ALA A 121 -8.65 -12.34 -14.67
N LYS A 122 -8.52 -11.12 -15.23
CA LYS A 122 -9.14 -10.75 -16.53
C LYS A 122 -8.55 -11.52 -17.70
N ALA A 123 -7.22 -11.68 -17.76
CA ALA A 123 -6.55 -12.36 -18.86
C ALA A 123 -6.92 -13.84 -18.90
N ASN A 124 -6.94 -14.50 -17.74
CA ASN A 124 -7.28 -15.92 -17.65
C ASN A 124 -8.78 -16.18 -17.75
N TRP A 125 -9.65 -15.18 -17.55
CA TRP A 125 -11.09 -15.31 -17.81
C TRP A 125 -11.40 -15.78 -19.24
N PHE A 126 -10.62 -15.32 -20.23
CA PHE A 126 -10.80 -15.69 -21.64
C PHE A 126 -10.11 -17.01 -22.02
N ALA A 127 -9.14 -17.48 -21.24
CA ALA A 127 -8.42 -18.74 -21.51
C ALA A 127 -9.28 -20.01 -21.26
N PHE A 128 -10.43 -19.86 -20.62
CA PHE A 128 -11.37 -20.95 -20.33
C PHE A 128 -12.60 -20.99 -21.25
N TRP A 129 -12.60 -20.20 -22.33
CA TRP A 129 -13.61 -20.22 -23.40
C TRP A 129 -13.25 -21.19 -24.52
#